data_AF-A0A9P6GDK1-F1
#
_entry.id   AF-A0A9P6GDK1-F1
#
_cell.length_a   1.000
_cell.length_b   1.000
_cell.length_c   1.000
_cell.angle_alpha   90.00
_cell.angle_beta   90.00
_cell.angle_gamma   90.00
#
_symmetry.space_group_name_H-M   'P 1'
#
loop_
_entity.id
_entity.type
_entity.pdbx_description
1 polymer ?
#
loop_
_entity_poly.entity_id
_entity_poly.type
_entity_poly.pdbx_seq_one_letter_code
_entity_poly.pdbx_strand_id
1 'polypeptide(L)'
;MLQEAIDEDHMLAVQTILHQITHMQVQAEYFGNALYAASSTGHEQLVKLLLDKGAEVNAQCGEYGNALYAAAVRGYELVVNLLLNNGAVRKAE
;
A
#
# COMPACT_ATOMS: atom_id res chain seq x y z
N MET A 1 -30.82 10.54 16.09
CA MET A 1 -30.24 11.31 14.99
C MET A 1 -28.84 10.77 14.72
N LEU A 2 -28.79 9.79 13.82
CA LEU A 2 -27.69 9.37 12.94
C LEU A 2 -26.24 9.51 13.44
N GLN A 3 -25.69 8.42 13.99
CA GLN A 3 -24.28 8.07 13.78
C GLN A 3 -24.29 6.71 13.07
N GLU A 4 -24.59 6.73 11.77
CA GLU A 4 -24.52 5.56 10.87
C GLU A 4 -23.06 5.33 10.42
N ALA A 5 -22.75 4.07 10.10
CA ALA A 5 -21.59 3.58 9.35
C ALA A 5 -20.24 3.52 10.09
N ILE A 6 -20.02 2.42 10.82
CA ILE A 6 -18.67 1.86 11.02
C ILE A 6 -18.75 0.35 10.78
N ASP A 7 -18.83 -0.03 9.51
CA ASP A 7 -18.55 -1.39 9.06
C ASP A 7 -17.03 -1.65 9.20
N GLU A 8 -16.60 -2.92 9.24
CA GLU A 8 -15.23 -3.40 9.56
C GLU A 8 -14.08 -2.76 8.73
N ASP A 9 -14.40 -1.97 7.72
CA ASP A 9 -13.54 -1.06 6.94
C ASP A 9 -12.87 0.05 7.77
N HIS A 10 -13.30 0.26 9.02
CA HIS A 10 -12.77 1.29 9.93
C HIS A 10 -11.36 1.03 10.51
N MET A 11 -10.77 -0.15 10.36
CA MET A 11 -9.54 -0.51 11.09
C MET A 11 -8.24 0.02 10.49
N LEU A 12 -8.17 0.28 9.17
CA LEU A 12 -6.90 0.72 8.56
C LEU A 12 -6.61 2.21 8.80
N ALA A 13 -7.66 3.04 8.88
CA ALA A 13 -7.57 4.44 9.29
C ALA A 13 -6.99 4.60 10.71
N VAL A 14 -7.12 3.57 11.57
CA VAL A 14 -6.65 3.59 12.96
C VAL A 14 -5.14 3.26 13.07
N GLN A 15 -4.54 2.47 12.16
CA GLN A 15 -3.11 2.13 12.21
C GLN A 15 -2.17 3.24 11.70
N THR A 16 -2.60 4.11 10.79
CA THR A 16 -1.75 5.18 10.24
C THR A 16 -1.80 6.47 11.07
N ILE A 17 -2.95 6.81 11.66
CA ILE A 17 -3.13 8.06 12.41
C ILE A 17 -2.47 7.99 13.78
N LEU A 18 -2.56 6.83 14.40
CA LEU A 18 -1.94 6.60 15.69
C LEU A 18 -0.46 6.34 15.45
N HIS A 19 0.35 7.29 15.88
CA HIS A 19 1.04 7.02 17.12
C HIS A 19 2.35 6.29 16.76
N GLN A 20 3.40 7.03 16.53
CA GLN A 20 3.76 8.08 17.46
C GLN A 20 5.02 8.76 17.01
N ILE A 21 5.16 9.99 17.50
CA ILE A 21 6.44 10.42 18.03
C ILE A 21 7.51 10.35 16.94
N THR A 22 7.45 11.35 16.06
CA THR A 22 8.63 12.12 15.70
C THR A 22 9.86 11.32 15.24
N HIS A 23 10.08 11.19 13.93
CA HIS A 23 11.32 11.70 13.33
C HIS A 23 11.23 11.83 11.78
N MET A 24 11.78 12.93 11.29
CA MET A 24 11.34 13.71 10.13
C MET A 24 12.01 13.34 8.78
N GLN A 25 12.39 12.07 8.53
CA GLN A 25 13.16 11.71 7.32
C GLN A 25 12.74 10.41 6.57
N VAL A 26 11.69 9.70 7.00
CA VAL A 26 11.42 8.31 6.56
C VAL A 26 10.18 8.18 5.64
N GLN A 27 9.73 9.26 4.98
CA GLN A 27 8.44 9.24 4.24
C GLN A 27 8.40 8.24 3.06
N ALA A 28 9.42 8.18 2.21
CA ALA A 28 9.42 7.30 1.03
C ALA A 28 9.38 5.80 1.39
N GLU A 29 10.10 5.42 2.44
CA GLU A 29 10.14 4.04 2.95
C GLU A 29 8.81 3.61 3.58
N TYR A 30 8.13 4.52 4.30
CA TYR A 30 6.81 4.26 4.87
C TYR A 30 5.73 4.08 3.80
N PHE A 31 5.74 4.91 2.75
CA PHE A 31 4.77 4.76 1.66
C PHE A 31 4.99 3.47 0.87
N GLY A 32 6.25 3.03 0.71
CA GLY A 32 6.57 1.71 0.15
C GLY A 32 5.98 0.57 0.97
N ASN A 33 6.17 0.59 2.30
CA ASN A 33 5.60 -0.40 3.20
C ASN A 33 4.07 -0.41 3.19
N ALA A 34 3.44 0.77 3.13
CA ALA A 34 1.99 0.90 3.02
C ALA A 34 1.48 0.37 1.67
N LEU A 35 2.18 0.66 0.58
CA LEU A 35 1.84 0.19 -0.76
C LEU A 35 1.94 -1.34 -0.85
N TYR A 36 2.97 -1.92 -0.24
CA TYR A 36 3.10 -3.35 -0.08
C TYR A 36 1.92 -3.96 0.68
N ALA A 37 1.58 -3.40 1.85
CA ALA A 37 0.48 -3.91 2.67
C ALA A 37 -0.84 -3.88 1.89
N ALA A 38 -1.19 -2.74 1.29
CA ALA A 38 -2.38 -2.57 0.47
C ALA A 38 -2.41 -3.53 -0.73
N SER A 39 -1.26 -3.77 -1.34
CA SER A 39 -1.13 -4.67 -2.49
C SER A 39 -1.23 -6.14 -2.09
N SER A 40 -0.74 -6.50 -0.90
CA SER A 40 -0.79 -7.84 -0.33
C SER A 40 -2.18 -8.27 0.15
N THR A 41 -3.10 -7.31 0.30
CA THR A 41 -4.51 -7.53 0.69
C THR A 41 -5.49 -7.27 -0.46
N GLY A 42 -5.02 -6.81 -1.62
CA GLY A 42 -5.89 -6.55 -2.77
C GLY A 42 -6.70 -5.26 -2.66
N HIS A 43 -6.32 -4.33 -1.78
CA HIS A 43 -7.06 -3.09 -1.53
C HIS A 43 -6.81 -2.05 -2.63
N GLU A 44 -7.45 -2.22 -3.79
CA GLU A 44 -7.25 -1.41 -5.00
C GLU A 44 -7.35 0.10 -4.77
N GLN A 45 -8.37 0.55 -4.04
CA GLN A 45 -8.58 1.99 -3.79
C GLN A 45 -7.44 2.58 -2.95
N LEU A 46 -6.93 1.80 -2.00
CA LEU A 46 -5.82 2.22 -1.15
C LEU A 46 -4.49 2.20 -1.93
N VAL A 47 -4.28 1.20 -2.79
CA VAL A 47 -3.13 1.15 -3.70
C VAL A 47 -3.11 2.40 -4.58
N LYS A 48 -4.24 2.77 -5.18
CA LYS A 48 -4.36 3.99 -5.97
C LYS A 48 -4.04 5.24 -5.15
N LEU A 49 -4.63 5.38 -3.96
CA LEU A 49 -4.37 6.51 -3.07
C LEU A 49 -2.88 6.63 -2.73
N LEU A 50 -2.20 5.52 -2.43
CA LEU A 50 -0.78 5.53 -2.07
C LEU A 50 0.10 5.90 -3.26
N LEU A 51 -0.20 5.40 -4.46
CA LEU A 51 0.49 5.79 -5.69
C LEU A 51 0.30 7.28 -5.99
N ASP A 52 -0.93 7.81 -5.86
CA ASP A 52 -1.23 9.23 -6.02
C ASP A 52 -0.51 10.12 -4.98
N LYS A 53 -0.18 9.57 -3.80
CA LYS A 53 0.61 10.23 -2.76
C LYS A 53 2.12 10.14 -2.97
N GLY A 54 2.57 9.54 -4.07
CA GLY A 54 3.99 9.40 -4.41
C GLY A 54 4.67 8.24 -3.69
N ALA A 55 3.93 7.18 -3.37
CA ALA A 55 4.56 5.94 -2.91
C ALA A 55 5.59 5.45 -3.94
N GLU A 56 6.78 5.08 -3.45
CA GLU A 56 7.81 4.48 -4.29
C GLU A 56 7.31 3.10 -4.75
N VAL A 57 6.88 3.04 -6.01
CA VAL A 57 6.22 1.86 -6.61
C VAL A 57 7.12 0.62 -6.58
N ASN A 58 8.44 0.84 -6.65
CA ASN A 58 9.45 -0.22 -6.63
C ASN A 58 10.13 -0.36 -5.27
N ALA A 59 9.53 0.20 -4.21
CA ALA A 59 10.08 0.11 -2.87
C ALA A 59 10.32 -1.35 -2.49
N GLN A 60 11.54 -1.63 -2.07
CA GLN A 60 11.89 -2.95 -1.60
C GLN A 60 11.39 -3.11 -0.17
N CYS A 61 10.38 -3.94 0.01
CA CYS A 61 9.75 -4.13 1.31
C CYS A 61 8.96 -5.43 1.40
N GLY A 62 8.75 -5.86 2.65
CA GLY A 62 7.99 -7.06 2.99
C GLY A 62 8.62 -8.38 2.54
N GLU A 63 7.91 -9.47 2.80
CA GLU A 63 8.34 -10.85 2.51
C GLU A 63 8.56 -11.10 1.01
N TYR A 64 7.68 -10.53 0.18
CA TYR A 64 7.71 -10.69 -1.27
C TYR A 64 8.68 -9.73 -1.97
N GLY A 65 9.35 -8.87 -1.23
CA GLY A 65 10.35 -7.93 -1.73
C GLY A 65 9.78 -6.69 -2.40
N ASN A 66 8.57 -6.70 -2.98
CA ASN A 66 7.87 -5.49 -3.42
C ASN A 66 6.34 -5.70 -3.50
N ALA A 67 5.62 -4.59 -3.66
CA ALA A 67 4.16 -4.57 -3.77
C ALA A 67 3.62 -5.38 -4.96
N LEU A 68 4.33 -5.37 -6.11
CA LEU A 68 3.93 -6.08 -7.32
C LEU A 68 3.93 -7.59 -7.13
N TYR A 69 4.99 -8.13 -6.51
CA TYR A 69 5.12 -9.55 -6.27
C TYR A 69 4.11 -10.02 -5.22
N ALA A 70 3.86 -9.21 -4.18
CA ALA A 70 2.83 -9.49 -3.19
C ALA A 70 1.43 -9.63 -3.83
N ALA A 71 1.05 -8.69 -4.70
CA ALA A 71 -0.21 -8.74 -5.42
C ALA A 71 -0.29 -9.93 -6.39
N ALA A 72 0.81 -10.21 -7.11
CA ALA A 72 0.86 -11.31 -8.08
C ALA A 72 0.75 -12.69 -7.41
N VAL A 73 1.47 -12.92 -6.31
CA VAL A 73 1.41 -14.18 -5.55
C VAL A 73 0.01 -14.42 -5.00
N ARG A 74 -0.70 -13.37 -4.62
CA ARG A 74 -2.07 -13.43 -4.08
C ARG A 74 -3.16 -13.47 -5.17
N GLY A 75 -2.80 -13.26 -6.45
CA GLY A 75 -3.74 -13.28 -7.57
C GLY A 75 -4.59 -12.00 -7.72
N TYR A 76 -4.17 -10.85 -7.18
CA TYR A 76 -4.92 -9.60 -7.29
C TYR A 76 -4.63 -8.88 -8.61
N GLU A 77 -5.25 -9.35 -9.70
CA GLU A 77 -4.98 -8.88 -11.07
C GLU A 77 -5.17 -7.37 -11.25
N LEU A 78 -6.21 -6.78 -10.65
CA LEU A 78 -6.46 -5.34 -10.74
C LEU A 78 -5.36 -4.52 -10.06
N VAL A 79 -4.89 -4.96 -8.88
CA VAL A 79 -3.75 -4.34 -8.19
C VAL A 79 -2.46 -4.51 -9.00
N VAL A 80 -2.21 -5.69 -9.56
CA VAL A 80 -1.06 -5.94 -10.45
C VAL A 80 -1.07 -4.95 -11.62
N ASN A 81 -2.21 -4.79 -12.28
CA ASN A 81 -2.35 -3.84 -13.38
C ASN A 81 -2.13 -2.40 -12.94
N LEU A 82 -2.66 -1.98 -11.78
CA LEU A 82 -2.42 -0.65 -11.24
C LEU A 82 -0.94 -0.38 -11.00
N LEU A 83 -0.23 -1.32 -10.39
CA LEU A 83 1.21 -1.21 -10.11
C LEU A 83 2.03 -1.16 -11.40
N LEU A 84 1.75 -2.03 -12.38
CA LEU A 84 2.43 -2.03 -13.68
C LEU A 84 2.21 -0.71 -14.44
N ASN A 85 0.98 -0.19 -14.43
CA ASN A 85 0.65 1.09 -15.06
C ASN A 85 1.37 2.28 -14.40
N ASN A 86 1.81 2.13 -13.16
CA ASN A 86 2.58 3.13 -12.41
C ASN A 86 4.09 2.84 -12.40
N GLY A 87 4.58 1.97 -13.28
CA GLY A 87 6.02 1.74 -13.46
C GLY A 87 6.63 0.71 -12.49
N ALA A 88 5.80 -0.15 -11.88
CA ALA A 88 6.32 -1.30 -11.13
C ALA A 88 7.10 -2.23 -12.06
N VAL A 89 8.33 -2.55 -11.69
CA VAL A 89 9.17 -3.50 -12.43
C VAL A 89 9.18 -4.86 -11.74
N ARG A 90 9.37 -5.91 -12.54
CA ARG A 90 9.52 -7.29 -12.06
C ARG A 90 10.91 -7.51 -11.46
N LYS A 91 11.28 -6.71 -10.45
CA LYS A 91 12.58 -6.67 -9.76
C LYS A 91 13.77 -6.31 -10.68
N ALA A 92 14.69 -5.48 -10.18
CA ALA A 92 16.02 -5.33 -10.75
C ALA A 92 16.90 -6.51 -10.28
N GLU A 93 17.72 -7.03 -11.18
CA GLU A 93 18.75 -8.06 -10.93
C GLU A 93 19.76 -7.64 -9.86
#